data_AF-A0A7C9CPR4-F1
#
_entry.id   AF-A0A7C9CPR4-F1
#
_cell.length_a   1.000
_cell.length_b   1.000
_cell.length_c   1.000
_cell.angle_alpha   90.00
_cell.angle_beta   90.00
_cell.angle_gamma   90.00
#
_symmetry.space_group_name_H-M   'P 1'
#
loop_
_entity.id
_entity.type
_entity.pdbx_description
1 polymer ?
#
loop_
_entity_poly.entity_id
_entity_poly.type
_entity_poly.pdbx_seq_one_letter_code
_entity_poly.pdbx_strand_id
1 'polypeptide(L)'
;MLRQKLHLQKCYWIDFSKWEVFVNDDGTRTFLSIEVITGGLPEIRKQIQAVNEVYRLHNLPEFYKDARPHISLAWALGNVSDLLQRTVADEVKKHPNGGGSLQRRVFTIKFSGIDCKIGNKTYKICKMPED
;
A
#
# COMPACT_ATOMS: atom_id res chain seq x y z
N MET A 1 -13.45 -10.96 -15.24
CA MET A 1 -12.02 -11.29 -15.40
C MET A 1 -11.21 -11.09 -14.12
N LEU A 2 -11.25 -9.92 -13.46
CA LEU A 2 -10.56 -9.72 -12.17
C LEU A 2 -10.88 -10.82 -11.13
N ARG A 3 -12.16 -11.16 -10.94
CA ARG A 3 -12.56 -12.25 -10.04
C ARG A 3 -11.88 -13.57 -10.39
N GLN A 4 -11.84 -13.96 -11.66
CA GLN A 4 -11.18 -15.20 -12.10
C GLN A 4 -9.66 -15.15 -11.91
N LYS A 5 -9.01 -14.01 -12.08
CA LYS A 5 -7.55 -13.87 -11.90
C LYS A 5 -7.13 -13.80 -10.44
N LEU A 6 -7.98 -13.24 -9.58
CA LEU A 6 -7.63 -12.93 -8.19
C LEU A 6 -8.38 -13.79 -7.16
N HIS A 7 -9.29 -14.69 -7.54
CA HIS A 7 -10.02 -15.51 -6.55
C HIS A 7 -9.13 -16.43 -5.72
N LEU A 8 -8.05 -16.95 -6.31
CA LEU A 8 -7.07 -17.80 -5.62
C LEU A 8 -5.94 -16.92 -5.10
N GLN A 9 -6.04 -16.50 -3.85
CA GLN A 9 -4.94 -15.89 -3.12
C GLN A 9 -4.57 -16.80 -1.95
N LYS A 10 -3.30 -16.77 -1.55
CA LYS A 10 -2.89 -17.36 -0.26
C LYS A 10 -3.00 -16.30 0.82
N CYS A 11 -3.20 -16.72 2.06
CA CYS A 11 -3.01 -15.81 3.17
C CYS A 11 -1.51 -15.54 3.36
N TYR A 12 -1.13 -14.29 3.61
CA TYR A 12 0.24 -13.86 3.88
C TYR A 12 0.25 -12.67 4.84
N TRP A 13 1.41 -12.39 5.41
CA TRP A 13 1.61 -11.24 6.30
C TRP A 13 2.19 -10.06 5.52
N ILE A 14 1.74 -8.86 5.85
CA ILE A 14 2.18 -7.60 5.25
C ILE A 14 2.87 -6.78 6.33
N ASP A 15 4.11 -6.37 6.04
CA ASP A 15 4.96 -5.61 6.94
C ASP A 15 4.92 -4.12 6.58
N PHE A 16 4.41 -3.31 7.48
CA PHE A 16 4.43 -1.84 7.37
C PHE A 16 5.61 -1.32 8.18
N SER A 17 6.65 -0.80 7.52
CA SER A 17 7.95 -0.56 8.17
C SER A 17 8.59 0.78 7.86
N LYS A 18 8.12 1.51 6.84
CA LYS A 18 8.73 2.80 6.47
C LYS A 18 7.69 3.92 6.50
N TRP A 19 7.89 4.90 7.37
CA TRP A 19 7.17 6.17 7.30
C TRP A 19 7.51 6.90 6.01
N GLU A 20 6.50 7.39 5.32
CA GLU A 20 6.67 8.08 4.05
C GLU A 20 5.62 9.17 3.88
N VAL A 21 5.99 10.21 3.13
CA VAL A 21 5.08 11.30 2.74
C VAL A 21 4.87 11.25 1.23
N PHE A 22 3.62 11.07 0.81
CA PHE A 22 3.25 11.06 -0.59
C PHE A 22 2.48 12.33 -0.95
N VAL A 23 2.70 12.83 -2.16
CA VAL A 23 1.89 13.90 -2.75
C VAL A 23 1.16 13.27 -3.94
N ASN A 24 -0.12 13.59 -4.13
CA ASN A 24 -0.85 13.09 -5.29
C ASN A 24 -0.39 13.78 -6.58
N ASP A 25 -0.72 13.17 -7.72
CA ASP A 25 -0.22 13.58 -9.03
C ASP A 25 -0.53 15.04 -9.41
N ASP A 26 -1.63 15.61 -8.91
CA ASP A 26 -2.02 17.00 -9.15
C ASP A 26 -1.47 18.01 -8.10
N GLY A 27 -0.75 17.53 -7.08
CA GLY A 27 -0.15 18.37 -6.04
C GLY A 27 -1.15 19.00 -5.06
N THR A 28 -2.42 18.62 -5.10
CA THR A 28 -3.46 19.23 -4.26
C THR A 28 -3.62 18.56 -2.89
N ARG A 29 -2.98 17.41 -2.65
CA ARG A 29 -3.06 16.64 -1.41
C ARG A 29 -1.72 16.03 -1.03
N THR A 30 -1.40 16.11 0.26
CA THR A 30 -0.26 15.44 0.87
C THR A 30 -0.74 14.38 1.86
N PHE A 31 -0.14 13.20 1.86
CA PHE A 31 -0.52 12.03 2.66
C PHE A 31 0.63 11.63 3.58
N LEU A 32 0.32 11.41 4.85
CA LEU A 32 1.20 10.70 5.77
C LEU A 32 0.88 9.21 5.68
N SER A 33 1.88 8.40 5.34
CA SER A 33 1.69 6.99 5.00
C SER A 33 2.75 6.10 5.64
N ILE A 34 2.46 4.81 5.67
CA ILE A 34 3.44 3.77 5.97
C ILE A 34 3.53 2.83 4.77
N GLU A 35 4.73 2.71 4.22
CA GLU A 35 5.06 1.93 3.03
C GLU A 35 5.43 0.48 3.40
N VAL A 36 5.03 -0.44 2.52
CA VAL A 36 5.41 -1.86 2.55
C VAL A 36 6.67 -2.04 1.72
N ILE A 37 7.80 -2.26 2.39
CA ILE A 37 9.11 -2.43 1.73
C ILE A 37 9.67 -3.85 1.81
N THR A 38 9.13 -4.70 2.69
CA THR A 38 9.62 -6.07 2.92
C THR A 38 8.50 -7.12 2.85
N GLY A 39 7.99 -7.60 3.99
CA GLY A 39 7.02 -8.69 4.05
C GLY A 39 5.72 -8.38 3.31
N GLY A 40 5.27 -9.32 2.48
CA GLY A 40 4.05 -9.21 1.67
C GLY A 40 4.19 -8.41 0.38
N LEU A 41 5.30 -7.69 0.16
CA LEU A 41 5.52 -6.94 -1.07
C LEU A 41 5.53 -7.82 -2.34
N PRO A 42 6.18 -9.01 -2.36
CA PRO A 42 6.14 -9.89 -3.53
C PRO A 42 4.72 -10.36 -3.89
N GLU A 43 3.89 -10.65 -2.89
CA GLU A 43 2.50 -11.08 -3.06
C GLU A 43 1.64 -9.94 -3.62
N ILE A 44 1.77 -8.73 -3.07
CA ILE A 44 1.07 -7.54 -3.57
C ILE A 44 1.49 -7.24 -5.03
N ARG A 45 2.78 -7.37 -5.37
CA ARG A 45 3.25 -7.18 -6.75
C ARG A 45 2.62 -8.18 -7.72
N LYS A 46 2.47 -9.46 -7.33
CA LYS A 46 1.76 -10.46 -8.15
C LYS A 46 0.28 -10.08 -8.35
N GLN A 47 -0.36 -9.55 -7.32
CA GLN A 47 -1.75 -9.07 -7.41
C GLN A 47 -1.87 -7.87 -8.37
N ILE A 48 -0.94 -6.91 -8.29
CA ILE A 48 -0.88 -5.77 -9.22
C ILE A 48 -0.68 -6.26 -10.66
N GLN A 49 0.22 -7.22 -10.89
CA GLN A 49 0.43 -7.81 -12.22
C GLN A 49 -0.84 -8.47 -12.76
N ALA A 50 -1.57 -9.22 -11.93
CA ALA A 50 -2.84 -9.82 -12.32
C ALA A 50 -3.91 -8.77 -12.67
N VAL A 51 -3.92 -7.62 -11.99
CA VAL A 51 -4.77 -6.47 -12.36
C VAL A 51 -4.33 -5.88 -13.70
N ASN A 52 -3.03 -5.64 -13.88
CA ASN A 52 -2.47 -5.07 -15.12
C ASN A 52 -2.77 -5.94 -16.35
N GLU A 53 -2.69 -7.27 -16.23
CA GLU A 53 -3.07 -8.19 -17.30
C GLU A 53 -4.53 -7.98 -17.74
N VAL A 54 -5.45 -7.87 -16.78
CA VAL A 54 -6.87 -7.62 -17.08
C VAL A 54 -7.06 -6.23 -17.68
N TYR A 55 -6.39 -5.22 -17.14
CA TYR A 55 -6.46 -3.85 -17.66
C TYR A 55 -5.97 -3.78 -19.11
N ARG A 56 -4.86 -4.45 -19.45
CA ARG A 56 -4.34 -4.53 -20.81
C ARG A 56 -5.33 -5.15 -21.79
N LEU A 57 -6.01 -6.23 -21.38
CA LEU A 57 -7.05 -6.88 -22.20
C LEU A 57 -8.26 -5.97 -22.47
N HIS A 58 -8.45 -4.93 -21.66
CA HIS A 58 -9.50 -3.93 -21.81
C HIS A 58 -8.98 -2.57 -22.33
N ASN A 59 -7.73 -2.48 -22.79
CA ASN A 59 -7.08 -1.24 -23.23
C ASN A 59 -7.10 -0.13 -22.16
N LEU A 60 -7.01 -0.51 -20.88
CA LEU A 60 -6.90 0.41 -19.75
C LEU A 60 -5.43 0.65 -19.37
N PRO A 61 -5.09 1.81 -18.79
CA PRO A 61 -3.72 2.10 -18.34
C PRO A 61 -3.33 1.16 -17.20
N GLU A 62 -2.10 0.64 -17.25
CA GLU A 62 -1.53 -0.17 -16.18
C GLU A 62 -1.24 0.66 -14.91
N PHE A 63 -1.07 -0.03 -13.79
CA PHE A 63 -0.65 0.60 -12.54
C PHE A 63 0.73 1.27 -12.65
N TYR A 64 1.04 2.18 -11.71
CA TYR A 64 2.31 2.90 -11.65
C TYR A 64 3.53 1.98 -11.85
N LYS A 65 4.50 2.42 -12.68
CA LYS A 65 5.72 1.65 -13.00
C LYS A 65 6.50 1.27 -11.74
N ASP A 66 6.68 2.23 -10.84
CA ASP A 66 7.26 2.00 -9.51
C ASP A 66 6.13 1.87 -8.49
N ALA A 67 5.59 0.65 -8.39
CA ALA A 67 4.53 0.35 -7.44
C ALA A 67 5.07 0.41 -6.01
N ARG A 68 4.53 1.33 -5.22
CA ARG A 68 4.87 1.55 -3.80
C ARG A 68 3.64 1.28 -2.91
N PRO A 69 3.30 0.01 -2.60
CA PRO A 69 2.16 -0.30 -1.75
C PRO A 69 2.30 0.34 -0.36
N HIS A 70 1.25 0.99 0.11
CA HIS A 70 1.24 1.71 1.38
C HIS A 70 -0.18 1.82 1.94
N ILE A 71 -0.26 2.25 3.20
CA ILE A 71 -1.51 2.74 3.82
C ILE A 71 -1.33 4.22 4.13
N SER A 72 -2.26 5.04 3.67
CA SER A 72 -2.38 6.44 4.10
C SER A 72 -3.12 6.53 5.43
N LEU A 73 -2.52 7.17 6.42
CA LEU A 73 -3.09 7.35 7.76
C LEU A 73 -3.85 8.66 7.90
N ALA A 74 -3.31 9.73 7.29
CA ALA A 74 -3.88 11.07 7.32
C ALA A 74 -3.50 11.82 6.04
N TRP A 75 -4.22 12.91 5.75
CA TRP A 75 -3.94 13.77 4.61
C TRP A 75 -4.20 15.24 4.92
N ALA A 76 -3.55 16.13 4.15
CA ALA A 76 -3.67 17.58 4.22
C ALA A 76 -3.95 18.18 2.84
N LEU A 77 -4.55 19.38 2.82
CA LEU A 77 -4.75 20.18 1.60
C LEU A 77 -3.44 20.81 1.14
N GLY A 78 -3.22 20.81 -0.18
CA GLY A 78 -2.03 21.36 -0.83
C GLY A 78 -0.80 20.47 -0.69
N ASN A 79 0.30 20.95 -1.27
CA ASN A 79 1.61 20.34 -1.12
C ASN A 79 2.31 20.90 0.13
N VAL A 80 2.32 20.10 1.20
CA VAL A 80 3.01 20.38 2.47
C VAL A 80 4.08 19.33 2.75
N SER A 81 4.59 18.66 1.70
CA SER A 81 5.54 17.55 1.82
C SER A 81 6.77 17.91 2.62
N ASP A 82 7.36 19.08 2.37
CA ASP A 82 8.60 19.49 3.01
C ASP A 82 8.46 19.61 4.52
N LEU A 83 7.32 20.16 4.98
CA LEU A 83 7.03 20.29 6.40
C LEU A 83 6.83 18.91 7.02
N LEU A 84 5.96 18.08 6.42
CA LEU A 84 5.68 16.75 6.97
C LEU A 84 6.91 15.84 6.96
N GLN A 85 7.72 15.86 5.90
CA GLN A 85 8.95 15.06 5.80
C GLN A 85 9.95 15.43 6.89
N ARG A 86 10.13 16.73 7.17
CA ARG A 86 10.97 17.20 8.27
C ARG A 86 10.43 16.71 9.61
N THR A 87 9.14 16.90 9.87
CA THR A 87 8.50 16.44 11.11
C THR A 87 8.64 14.93 11.29
N VAL A 88 8.35 14.13 10.26
CA VAL A 88 8.51 12.67 10.31
C VAL A 88 9.95 12.28 10.58
N ALA A 89 10.92 12.90 9.89
CA ALA A 89 12.33 12.61 10.10
C ALA A 89 12.79 12.94 11.53
N ASP A 90 12.30 14.05 12.10
CA ASP A 90 12.62 14.45 13.46
C ASP A 90 11.98 13.50 14.49
N GLU A 91 10.72 13.10 14.31
CA GLU A 91 10.05 12.16 15.20
C GLU A 91 10.67 10.75 15.16
N VAL A 92 11.07 10.29 13.96
CA VAL A 92 11.79 9.01 13.81
C VAL A 92 13.16 9.07 14.49
N LYS A 93 13.85 10.22 14.44
CA LYS A 93 15.16 10.41 15.10
C LYS A 93 15.06 10.53 16.63
N LYS A 94 14.01 11.15 17.16
CA LYS A 94 13.79 11.32 18.61
C LYS A 94 13.49 10.00 19.33
N HIS A 95 12.96 9.03 18.59
CA HIS A 95 12.70 7.69 19.09
C HIS A 95 13.58 6.64 18.39
N PRO A 96 14.93 6.71 18.53
CA PRO A 96 15.82 5.72 17.99
C PRO A 96 15.66 4.45 18.83
N ASN A 97 14.84 3.53 18.36
CA ASN A 97 14.60 2.29 19.09
C ASN A 97 15.89 1.46 19.14
N GLY A 98 16.31 1.10 20.36
CA GLY A 98 17.58 0.45 20.62
C GLY A 98 17.78 -0.87 19.86
N GLY A 99 18.99 -1.01 19.31
CA GLY A 99 19.70 -2.28 19.07
C GLY A 99 19.09 -3.29 18.09
N GLY A 100 19.61 -3.34 16.86
CA GLY A 100 19.46 -4.47 15.95
C GLY A 100 19.07 -4.06 14.52
N SER A 101 19.86 -4.49 13.54
CA SER A 101 19.89 -4.06 12.12
C SER A 101 18.69 -4.43 11.24
N LEU A 102 17.50 -4.62 11.81
CA LEU A 102 16.27 -4.83 11.05
C LEU A 102 15.44 -3.55 11.09
N GLN A 103 15.27 -2.92 9.93
CA GLN A 103 14.39 -1.78 9.70
C GLN A 103 13.06 -2.01 10.45
N ARG A 104 12.82 -1.24 11.52
CA ARG A 104 11.76 -1.52 12.50
C ARG A 104 10.41 -1.61 11.81
N ARG A 105 9.78 -2.78 11.90
CA ARG A 105 8.38 -2.97 11.49
C ARG A 105 7.48 -2.15 12.42
N VAL A 106 6.70 -1.21 11.88
CA VAL A 106 5.72 -0.40 12.62
C VAL A 106 4.57 -1.31 13.08
N PHE A 107 4.00 -2.07 12.15
CA PHE A 107 3.04 -3.13 12.45
C PHE A 107 2.99 -4.19 11.34
N THR A 108 2.37 -5.33 11.65
CA THR A 108 2.10 -6.40 10.69
C THR A 108 0.60 -6.61 10.59
N ILE A 109 0.07 -6.84 9.39
CA ILE A 109 -1.31 -7.29 9.21
C ILE A 109 -1.36 -8.60 8.44
N LYS A 110 -2.35 -9.44 8.74
CA LYS A 110 -2.66 -10.63 7.97
C LYS A 110 -3.58 -10.23 6.81
N PHE A 111 -3.16 -10.56 5.59
CA PHE A 111 -4.00 -10.37 4.40
C PHE A 111 -5.26 -11.24 4.49
N SER A 112 -6.43 -10.62 4.35
CA SER A 112 -7.73 -11.28 4.49
C SER A 112 -8.55 -11.32 3.20
N GLY A 113 -8.23 -10.50 2.19
CA GLY A 113 -8.99 -10.47 0.96
C GLY A 113 -8.70 -9.28 0.05
N ILE A 114 -9.37 -9.27 -1.10
CA ILE A 114 -9.32 -8.20 -2.09
C ILE A 114 -10.74 -7.72 -2.36
N ASP A 115 -10.93 -6.41 -2.26
CA ASP A 115 -12.15 -5.73 -2.64
C ASP A 115 -11.93 -4.92 -3.93
N CYS A 116 -12.90 -4.97 -4.84
CA CYS A 116 -12.91 -4.17 -6.06
C CYS A 116 -14.09 -3.19 -5.99
N LYS A 117 -13.80 -1.89 -6.06
CA LYS A 117 -14.82 -0.84 -6.07
C LYS A 117 -15.11 -0.39 -7.50
N ILE A 118 -16.38 -0.37 -7.88
CA ILE A 118 -16.87 0.10 -9.18
C ILE A 118 -17.99 1.09 -8.93
N GLY A 119 -17.72 2.38 -9.18
CA GLY A 119 -18.63 3.47 -8.82
C GLY A 119 -18.90 3.49 -7.31
N ASN A 120 -20.17 3.39 -6.92
CA ASN A 120 -20.60 3.36 -5.52
C ASN A 120 -20.74 1.93 -4.95
N LYS A 121 -20.38 0.89 -5.71
CA LYS A 121 -20.50 -0.52 -5.30
C LYS A 121 -19.12 -1.12 -4.99
N THR A 122 -19.07 -1.98 -3.98
CA THR A 122 -17.89 -2.74 -3.60
C THR A 122 -18.15 -4.23 -3.77
N TYR A 123 -17.24 -4.92 -4.46
CA TYR A 123 -17.32 -6.34 -4.76
C TYR A 123 -16.17 -7.08 -4.11
N LYS A 124 -16.47 -8.02 -3.21
CA LYS A 124 -15.46 -8.90 -2.63
C LYS A 124 -14.98 -9.89 -3.68
N ILE A 125 -13.70 -9.86 -4.02
CA ILE A 125 -13.09 -10.70 -5.05
C ILE A 125 -12.61 -12.03 -4.46
N CYS A 126 -11.87 -11.95 -3.35
CA CYS A 126 -11.50 -13.10 -2.53
C CYS A 126 -11.68 -12.75 -1.06
N LYS A 127 -12.14 -13.71 -0.26
CA LYS A 127 -12.19 -13.63 1.20
C LYS A 127 -11.50 -14.87 1.76
N MET A 128 -10.52 -14.69 2.63
CA MET A 128 -9.94 -15.78 3.40
C MET A 128 -10.84 -16.13 4.59
N PRO A 129 -10.92 -17.40 5.00
CA PRO A 129 -11.53 -17.75 6.28
C PRO A 129 -10.88 -16.94 7.40
N GLU A 130 -11.69 -16.41 8.30
CA GLU A 130 -11.21 -15.92 9.58
C GLU A 130 -10.93 -17.17 10.43
N ASP A 131 -9.70 -17.30 10.94
CA ASP A 131 -9.33 -18.36 11.89
C ASP A 131 -9.90 -18.06 13.27
#